data_AF-J3KS38-F1
#
_entry.id   AF-J3KS38-F1
#
_cell.length_a   1.000
_cell.length_b   1.000
_cell.length_c   1.000
_cell.angle_alpha   90.00
_cell.angle_beta   90.00
_cell.angle_gamma   90.00
#
_symmetry.space_group_name_H-M   'P 1'
#
loop_
_entity.id
_entity.type
_entity.pdbx_description
1 polymer ?
#
loop_
_entity_poly.entity_id
_entity_poly.type
_entity_poly.pdbx_seq_one_letter_code
_entity_poly.pdbx_strand_id
1 'polypeptide(L)'
;MQIIRHSEQTLKTALISKNPVLVSQYEKLNAGEQRLMNEAFQPASDLFGPITLHSPSDWITSHPEAPQDFEQFFSDPYRKTPSPNKRSIYIQSIGSLGNTRIISEEYIKWLTGYCKAYFYGLRVKLLEPVPVSVTRCSFRVNENTHNLQIHAGDILKFLKKKKPEDAFCVVGITMIDLYPRDSWNFVFGQASLTDGV
;
A
#
# COMPACT_ATOMS: atom_id res chain seq x y z
N MET A 1 10.11 -11.84 25.15
CA MET A 1 10.50 -10.82 24.15
C MET A 1 11.70 -11.34 23.38
N GLN A 2 11.57 -11.50 22.06
CA GLN A 2 12.61 -12.00 21.17
C GLN A 2 12.85 -10.96 20.08
N ILE A 3 14.11 -10.62 19.78
CA ILE A 3 14.44 -9.70 18.70
C ILE A 3 14.86 -10.53 17.48
N ILE A 4 14.20 -10.31 16.34
CA ILE A 4 14.59 -10.93 15.07
C ILE A 4 15.81 -10.19 14.54
N ARG A 5 16.92 -10.91 14.34
CA ARG A 5 18.17 -10.36 13.79
C ARG A 5 18.64 -11.19 12.61
N HIS A 6 19.16 -10.50 11.62
CA HIS A 6 19.81 -11.09 10.46
C HIS A 6 21.24 -10.58 10.37
N SER A 7 22.13 -11.36 9.76
CA SER A 7 23.48 -10.88 9.47
C SER A 7 23.44 -9.79 8.41
N GLU A 8 24.43 -8.90 8.42
CA GLU A 8 24.59 -7.88 7.38
C GLU A 8 24.59 -8.51 5.98
N GLN A 9 25.26 -9.66 5.83
CA GLN A 9 25.33 -10.39 4.56
C GLN A 9 23.96 -10.90 4.11
N THR A 10 23.13 -11.38 5.04
CA THR A 10 21.75 -11.81 4.75
C THR A 10 20.91 -10.62 4.28
N LEU A 11 20.98 -9.48 4.97
CA LEU A 11 20.23 -8.28 4.60
C LEU A 11 20.68 -7.71 3.26
N LYS A 12 22.00 -7.64 3.00
CA LYS A 12 22.54 -7.23 1.70
C LYS A 12 22.06 -8.14 0.58
N THR A 13 22.07 -9.45 0.80
CA THR A 13 21.57 -10.42 -0.18
C THR A 13 20.08 -10.19 -0.44
N ALA A 14 19.28 -9.93 0.58
CA ALA A 14 17.84 -9.72 0.44
C ALA A 14 17.49 -8.37 -0.25
N LEU A 15 18.22 -7.29 0.04
CA LEU A 15 17.91 -5.95 -0.46
C LEU A 15 18.53 -5.64 -1.84
N ILE A 16 19.75 -6.13 -2.10
CA ILE A 16 20.50 -5.84 -3.35
C ILE A 16 20.43 -7.00 -4.34
N SER A 17 20.26 -8.25 -3.84
CA SER A 17 20.40 -9.50 -4.60
C SER A 17 21.85 -9.87 -4.96
N LYS A 18 22.05 -11.14 -5.33
CA LYS A 18 23.29 -11.67 -5.95
C LYS A 18 23.24 -11.62 -7.48
N ASN A 19 22.08 -11.28 -8.06
CA ASN A 19 21.86 -11.18 -9.48
C ASN A 19 22.65 -9.98 -10.05
N PRO A 20 23.58 -10.19 -11.00
CA PRO A 20 24.43 -9.12 -11.52
C PRO A 20 23.65 -7.94 -12.10
N VAL A 21 22.45 -8.18 -12.65
CA VAL A 21 21.58 -7.12 -13.19
C VAL A 21 21.07 -6.21 -12.09
N LEU A 22 20.63 -6.77 -10.95
CA LEU A 22 20.11 -6.00 -9.82
C LEU A 22 21.23 -5.29 -9.07
N VAL A 23 22.39 -5.94 -8.92
CA VAL A 23 23.60 -5.29 -8.37
C VAL A 23 23.98 -4.08 -9.22
N SER A 24 23.99 -4.20 -10.54
CA SER A 24 24.28 -3.06 -11.44
C SER A 24 23.23 -1.94 -11.33
N GLN A 25 21.97 -2.25 -11.01
CA GLN A 25 20.95 -1.22 -10.75
C GLN A 25 21.24 -0.47 -9.45
N TYR A 26 21.63 -1.18 -8.40
CA TYR A 26 22.02 -0.58 -7.13
C TYR A 26 23.25 0.33 -7.28
N GLU A 27 24.27 -0.09 -8.05
CA GLU A 27 25.48 0.70 -8.30
C GLU A 27 25.21 2.01 -9.06
N LYS A 28 24.10 2.09 -9.81
CA LYS A 28 23.67 3.32 -10.52
C LYS A 28 22.95 4.32 -9.63
N LEU A 29 22.53 3.92 -8.42
CA LEU A 29 21.93 4.84 -7.46
C LEU A 29 22.93 5.94 -7.10
N ASN A 30 22.42 7.14 -6.83
CA ASN A 30 23.28 8.23 -6.39
C ASN A 30 23.80 7.98 -4.96
N ALA A 31 24.85 8.71 -4.57
CA ALA A 31 25.48 8.53 -3.26
C ALA A 31 24.52 8.74 -2.07
N GLY A 32 23.48 9.57 -2.22
CA GLY A 32 22.46 9.76 -1.19
C GLY A 32 21.54 8.54 -1.06
N GLU A 33 21.09 7.99 -2.17
CA GLU A 33 20.26 6.77 -2.21
C GLU A 33 21.02 5.56 -1.67
N GLN A 34 22.29 5.38 -2.06
CA GLN A 34 23.12 4.30 -1.53
C GLN A 34 23.35 4.45 -0.02
N ARG A 35 23.58 5.67 0.49
CA ARG A 35 23.67 5.90 1.94
C ARG A 35 22.38 5.52 2.65
N LEU A 36 21.22 5.92 2.12
CA LEU A 36 19.92 5.56 2.69
C LEU A 36 19.71 4.03 2.72
N MET A 37 20.05 3.33 1.63
CA MET A 37 19.92 1.86 1.60
C MET A 37 20.89 1.18 2.58
N ASN A 38 22.09 1.73 2.76
CA ASN A 38 23.08 1.19 3.69
C ASN A 38 22.65 1.26 5.16
N GLU A 39 21.74 2.19 5.52
CA GLU A 39 21.13 2.25 6.85
C GLU A 39 20.41 0.94 7.21
N ALA A 40 19.83 0.24 6.23
CA ALA A 40 19.15 -1.04 6.44
C ALA A 40 20.10 -2.15 6.92
N PHE A 41 21.40 -1.96 6.79
CA PHE A 41 22.43 -2.92 7.20
C PHE A 41 23.07 -2.57 8.54
N GLN A 42 22.78 -1.39 9.10
CA GLN A 42 23.36 -0.94 10.36
C GLN A 42 22.50 -1.39 11.54
N PRO A 43 23.03 -2.21 12.47
CA PRO A 43 22.26 -2.69 13.62
C PRO A 43 21.74 -1.59 14.56
N ALA A 44 22.31 -0.39 14.48
CA ALA A 44 21.97 0.78 15.29
C ALA A 44 21.21 1.85 14.49
N SER A 45 20.71 1.55 13.28
CA SER A 45 19.92 2.52 12.52
C SER A 45 18.55 2.73 13.18
N ASP A 46 18.20 3.99 13.41
CA ASP A 46 16.86 4.38 13.85
C ASP A 46 15.80 4.19 12.75
N LEU A 47 16.23 4.07 11.48
CA LEU A 47 15.32 3.91 10.34
C LEU A 47 14.91 2.46 10.11
N PHE A 48 15.82 1.52 10.34
CA PHE A 48 15.65 0.10 10.04
C PHE A 48 16.01 -0.79 11.24
N GLY A 49 15.43 -0.45 12.40
CA GLY A 49 15.61 -1.22 13.62
C GLY A 49 15.07 -2.66 13.50
N PRO A 50 15.65 -3.62 14.25
CA PRO A 50 15.20 -4.99 14.22
C PRO A 50 13.79 -5.15 14.81
N ILE A 51 13.03 -6.11 14.29
CA ILE A 51 11.67 -6.39 14.76
C ILE A 51 11.72 -7.06 16.13
N THR A 52 10.95 -6.52 17.07
CA THR A 52 10.80 -7.09 18.42
C THR A 52 9.48 -7.85 18.51
N LEU A 53 9.58 -9.15 18.79
CA LEU A 53 8.45 -10.01 19.12
C LEU A 53 8.20 -9.99 20.62
N HIS A 54 7.01 -9.59 21.01
CA HIS A 54 6.55 -9.52 22.38
C HIS A 54 5.85 -10.81 22.81
N SER A 55 5.10 -11.47 21.91
CA SER A 55 4.28 -12.64 22.24
C SER A 55 4.11 -13.63 21.08
N PRO A 56 3.66 -14.88 21.35
CA PRO A 56 3.24 -15.82 20.31
C PRO A 56 2.03 -15.35 19.48
N SER A 57 1.27 -14.37 19.99
CA SER A 57 0.13 -13.78 19.31
C SER A 57 0.52 -12.69 18.31
N ASP A 58 1.80 -12.31 18.24
CA ASP A 58 2.28 -11.33 17.27
C ASP A 58 2.08 -11.87 15.84
N TRP A 59 1.78 -10.97 14.89
CA TRP A 59 1.36 -11.37 13.53
C TRP A 59 2.36 -12.31 12.85
N ILE A 60 3.65 -11.97 12.88
CA ILE A 60 4.74 -12.75 12.26
C ILE A 60 4.77 -14.19 12.76
N THR A 61 4.47 -14.41 14.05
CA THR A 61 4.48 -15.75 14.66
C THR A 61 3.18 -16.50 14.41
N SER A 62 2.05 -15.80 14.51
CA SER A 62 0.71 -16.38 14.41
C SER A 62 0.26 -16.66 12.98
N HIS A 63 0.81 -15.92 12.00
CA HIS A 63 0.47 -15.99 10.58
C HIS A 63 1.77 -16.11 9.77
N PRO A 64 2.37 -17.31 9.69
CA PRO A 64 3.60 -17.50 8.94
C PRO A 64 3.36 -17.26 7.43
N GLU A 65 4.02 -16.22 6.92
CA GLU A 65 4.02 -15.85 5.50
C GLU A 65 5.37 -16.19 4.87
N ALA A 66 5.37 -16.52 3.57
CA ALA A 66 6.62 -16.73 2.85
C ALA A 66 7.36 -15.37 2.74
N PRO A 67 8.66 -15.31 3.08
CA PRO A 67 9.42 -14.07 2.90
C PRO A 67 9.54 -13.74 1.42
N GLN A 68 9.62 -12.45 1.11
CA GLN A 68 9.89 -11.94 -0.23
C GLN A 68 11.12 -11.01 -0.17
N ASP A 69 12.18 -11.38 -0.88
CA ASP A 69 13.34 -10.50 -1.10
C ASP A 69 13.17 -9.61 -2.34
N PHE A 70 14.11 -8.69 -2.56
CA PHE A 70 14.05 -7.76 -3.68
C PHE A 70 14.11 -8.45 -5.04
N GLU A 71 14.85 -9.55 -5.19
CA GLU A 71 14.93 -10.27 -6.47
C GLU A 71 13.61 -10.96 -6.79
N GLN A 72 12.99 -11.61 -5.81
CA GLN A 72 11.68 -12.23 -5.92
C GLN A 72 10.61 -11.19 -6.26
N PHE A 73 10.62 -10.04 -5.57
CA PHE A 73 9.74 -8.93 -5.91
C PHE A 73 9.98 -8.44 -7.34
N PHE A 74 11.23 -8.15 -7.69
CA PHE A 74 11.58 -7.57 -8.99
C PHE A 74 11.22 -8.47 -10.16
N SER A 75 11.40 -9.78 -9.98
CA SER A 75 11.21 -10.82 -11.01
C SER A 75 9.77 -11.34 -11.10
N ASP A 76 8.86 -10.90 -10.23
CA ASP A 76 7.46 -11.30 -10.28
C ASP A 76 6.82 -10.86 -11.62
N PRO A 77 6.32 -11.79 -12.46
CA PRO A 77 5.71 -11.47 -13.75
C PRO A 77 4.41 -10.66 -13.63
N TYR A 78 3.78 -10.66 -12.45
CA TYR A 78 2.59 -9.88 -12.16
C TYR A 78 2.91 -8.49 -11.61
N ARG A 79 4.18 -8.19 -11.29
CA ARG A 79 4.59 -6.88 -10.79
C ARG A 79 4.27 -5.78 -11.79
N LYS A 80 3.54 -4.77 -11.33
CA LYS A 80 3.29 -3.55 -12.10
C LYS A 80 4.45 -2.57 -11.90
N THR A 81 5.10 -2.21 -13.01
CA THR A 81 6.13 -1.18 -13.01
C THR A 81 5.55 0.12 -13.57
N PRO A 82 5.73 1.26 -12.88
CA PRO A 82 5.40 2.56 -13.46
C PRO A 82 6.06 2.77 -14.82
N SER A 83 5.31 3.39 -15.73
CA SER A 83 5.83 3.75 -17.06
C SER A 83 5.58 5.23 -17.33
N PRO A 84 6.24 5.85 -18.32
CA PRO A 84 5.97 7.24 -18.69
C PRO A 84 4.47 7.53 -18.94
N ASN A 85 3.74 6.53 -19.42
CA ASN A 85 2.30 6.58 -19.68
C ASN A 85 1.42 6.21 -18.48
N LYS A 86 1.97 5.55 -17.45
CA LYS A 86 1.25 5.08 -16.25
C LYS A 86 2.03 5.50 -15.00
N ARG A 87 1.98 6.79 -14.67
CA ARG A 87 2.82 7.43 -13.65
C ARG A 87 2.06 8.24 -12.60
N SER A 88 0.73 8.09 -12.55
CA SER A 88 -0.12 8.84 -11.63
C SER A 88 -0.85 7.90 -10.67
N ILE A 89 -0.72 8.13 -9.37
CA ILE A 89 -1.62 7.60 -8.33
C ILE A 89 -2.78 8.58 -8.22
N TYR A 90 -4.00 8.09 -8.43
CA TYR A 90 -5.21 8.87 -8.22
C TYR A 90 -5.85 8.49 -6.89
N ILE A 91 -6.31 9.48 -6.13
CA ILE A 91 -7.08 9.26 -4.91
C ILE A 91 -8.52 9.67 -5.17
N GLN A 92 -9.46 8.74 -4.99
CA GLN A 92 -10.89 8.94 -5.14
C GLN A 92 -11.56 8.90 -3.76
N SER A 93 -12.01 10.05 -3.27
CA SER A 93 -12.84 10.11 -2.06
C SER A 93 -14.25 9.62 -2.38
N ILE A 94 -14.76 8.68 -1.58
CA ILE A 94 -16.11 8.12 -1.69
C ILE A 94 -16.84 8.37 -0.38
N GLY A 95 -17.93 9.15 -0.45
CA GLY A 95 -18.64 9.63 0.74
C GLY A 95 -17.88 10.73 1.50
N SER A 96 -18.33 11.04 2.71
CA SER A 96 -17.67 12.01 3.58
C SER A 96 -16.46 11.38 4.26
N LEU A 97 -15.32 12.09 4.28
CA LEU A 97 -14.09 11.64 4.96
C LEU A 97 -13.94 12.19 6.38
N GLY A 98 -14.92 12.93 6.87
CA GLY A 98 -14.93 13.45 8.23
C GLY A 98 -16.21 14.20 8.55
N ASN A 99 -16.31 14.64 9.79
CA ASN A 99 -17.46 15.41 10.27
C ASN A 99 -17.37 16.89 9.89
N THR A 100 -16.18 17.35 9.47
CA THR A 100 -15.93 18.71 8.99
C THR A 100 -15.04 18.70 7.75
N ARG A 101 -15.13 19.79 6.99
CA ARG A 101 -14.29 20.03 5.81
C ARG A 101 -12.80 20.09 6.16
N ILE A 102 -12.45 20.70 7.28
CA ILE A 102 -11.07 20.87 7.74
C ILE A 102 -10.40 19.52 7.99
N ILE A 103 -11.08 18.63 8.73
CA ILE A 103 -10.56 17.28 9.02
C ILE A 103 -10.34 16.49 7.73
N SER A 104 -11.26 16.63 6.77
CA SER A 104 -11.16 15.96 5.47
C SER A 104 -9.96 16.49 4.67
N GLU A 105 -9.71 17.80 4.66
CA GLU A 105 -8.59 18.41 3.95
C GLU A 105 -7.23 18.04 4.55
N GLU A 106 -7.11 17.99 5.89
CA GLU A 106 -5.88 17.54 6.57
C GLU A 106 -5.57 16.07 6.30
N TYR A 107 -6.58 15.20 6.38
CA TYR A 107 -6.42 13.78 6.08
C TYR A 107 -5.91 13.55 4.65
N ILE A 108 -6.51 14.24 3.68
CA ILE A 108 -6.09 14.17 2.27
C ILE A 108 -4.68 14.71 2.08
N LYS A 109 -4.31 15.79 2.79
CA LYS A 109 -2.97 16.37 2.75
C LYS A 109 -1.92 15.37 3.25
N TRP A 110 -2.16 14.71 4.38
CA TRP A 110 -1.24 13.70 4.91
C TRP A 110 -1.15 12.49 4.00
N LEU A 111 -2.28 11.94 3.55
CA LEU A 111 -2.29 10.79 2.64
C LEU A 111 -1.52 11.10 1.36
N THR A 112 -1.75 12.28 0.77
CA THR A 112 -1.01 12.74 -0.42
C THR A 112 0.49 12.87 -0.12
N GLY A 113 0.85 13.39 1.05
CA GLY A 113 2.24 13.51 1.50
C GLY A 113 2.93 12.16 1.60
N TYR A 114 2.30 11.19 2.26
CA TYR A 114 2.82 9.84 2.37
C TYR A 114 2.95 9.16 1.01
N CYS A 115 1.94 9.25 0.14
CA CYS A 115 2.03 8.68 -1.21
C CYS A 115 3.21 9.26 -2.00
N LYS A 116 3.46 10.58 -1.92
CA LYS A 116 4.60 11.22 -2.59
C LYS A 116 5.94 10.79 -2.01
N ALA A 117 6.00 10.57 -0.70
CA ALA A 117 7.23 10.15 -0.02
C ALA A 117 7.59 8.69 -0.33
N TYR A 118 6.64 7.77 -0.21
CA TYR A 118 6.88 6.33 -0.40
C TYR A 118 6.91 5.91 -1.87
N PHE A 119 6.11 6.55 -2.74
CA PHE A 119 6.07 6.25 -4.17
C PHE A 119 6.77 7.33 -4.98
N TYR A 120 8.04 7.59 -4.62
CA TYR A 120 8.86 8.60 -5.26
C TYR A 120 8.90 8.42 -6.78
N GLY A 121 8.84 9.54 -7.51
CA GLY A 121 8.75 9.56 -8.98
C GLY A 121 7.33 9.42 -9.55
N LEU A 122 6.35 8.97 -8.76
CA LEU A 122 4.94 9.01 -9.16
C LEU A 122 4.29 10.36 -8.83
N ARG A 123 3.33 10.75 -9.67
CA ARG A 123 2.46 11.90 -9.41
C ARG A 123 1.29 11.45 -8.55
N VAL A 124 0.92 12.24 -7.55
CA VAL A 124 -0.30 12.00 -6.77
C VAL A 124 -1.34 13.05 -7.14
N LYS A 125 -2.51 12.61 -7.59
CA LYS A 125 -3.61 13.44 -8.04
C LYS A 125 -4.88 13.10 -7.28
N LEU A 126 -5.67 14.12 -6.96
CA LEU A 126 -6.97 13.94 -6.32
C LEU A 126 -8.05 13.99 -7.41
N LEU A 127 -9.00 13.07 -7.33
CA LEU A 127 -10.24 13.13 -8.12
C LEU A 127 -11.31 13.85 -7.30
N GLU A 128 -12.31 14.39 -8.00
CA GLU A 128 -13.47 15.00 -7.34
C GLU A 128 -14.17 13.98 -6.43
N PRO A 129 -14.50 14.34 -5.18
CA PRO A 129 -15.23 13.45 -4.29
C PRO A 129 -16.55 13.00 -4.90
N VAL A 130 -16.88 11.71 -4.73
CA VAL A 130 -18.16 11.17 -5.19
C VAL A 130 -19.01 10.74 -4.00
N PRO A 131 -20.33 11.00 -4.01
CA PRO A 131 -21.21 10.42 -3.02
C PRO A 131 -21.34 8.91 -3.25
N VAL A 132 -21.60 8.16 -2.18
CA VAL A 132 -21.74 6.69 -2.22
C VAL A 132 -22.82 6.25 -3.21
N SER A 133 -23.92 7.00 -3.33
CA SER A 133 -25.00 6.69 -4.26
C SER A 133 -24.55 6.62 -5.73
N VAL A 134 -23.50 7.36 -6.10
CA VAL A 134 -22.96 7.36 -7.47
C VAL A 134 -22.20 6.07 -7.78
N THR A 135 -21.63 5.40 -6.78
CA THR A 135 -20.89 4.16 -7.00
C THR A 135 -21.81 3.00 -7.37
N ARG A 136 -23.08 3.06 -6.95
CA ARG A 136 -24.08 1.99 -7.08
C ARG A 136 -23.61 0.66 -6.50
N CYS A 137 -22.75 0.72 -5.48
CA CYS A 137 -22.27 -0.47 -4.79
C CYS A 137 -23.36 -1.10 -3.95
N SER A 138 -23.28 -2.42 -3.79
CA SER A 138 -24.08 -3.14 -2.82
C SER A 138 -23.73 -2.68 -1.39
N PHE A 139 -24.74 -2.60 -0.53
CA PHE A 139 -24.58 -2.22 0.87
C PHE A 139 -25.32 -3.19 1.78
N ARG A 140 -24.89 -3.26 3.03
CA ARG A 140 -25.61 -3.94 4.11
C ARG A 140 -25.50 -3.14 5.40
N VAL A 141 -26.39 -3.41 6.34
CA VAL A 141 -26.23 -2.96 7.72
C VAL A 141 -25.68 -4.14 8.51
N ASN A 142 -24.54 -3.95 9.16
CA ASN A 142 -23.97 -5.00 9.99
C ASN A 142 -24.90 -5.30 11.17
N GLU A 143 -25.25 -6.56 11.39
CA GLU A 143 -26.18 -6.93 12.47
C GLU A 143 -25.63 -6.67 13.86
N ASN A 144 -24.30 -6.74 14.03
CA ASN A 144 -23.65 -6.57 15.34
C ASN A 144 -23.33 -5.10 15.64
N THR A 145 -22.85 -4.34 14.66
CA THR A 145 -22.40 -2.95 14.87
C THR A 145 -23.45 -1.91 14.47
N HIS A 146 -24.50 -2.33 13.75
CA HIS A 146 -25.51 -1.46 13.14
C HIS A 146 -24.96 -0.38 12.20
N ASN A 147 -23.69 -0.51 11.78
CA ASN A 147 -23.06 0.38 10.84
C ASN A 147 -23.37 -0.03 9.40
N LEU A 148 -23.47 0.97 8.52
CA LEU A 148 -23.53 0.76 7.08
C LEU A 148 -22.18 0.22 6.59
N GLN A 149 -22.22 -0.83 5.77
CA GLN A 149 -21.05 -1.40 5.12
C GLN A 149 -21.23 -1.43 3.60
N ILE A 150 -20.18 -1.13 2.85
CA ILE A 150 -20.17 -1.15 1.37
C ILE A 150 -19.37 -2.36 0.88
N HIS A 151 -19.86 -3.02 -0.16
CA HIS A 151 -19.15 -4.15 -0.75
C HIS A 151 -17.85 -3.69 -1.43
N ALA A 152 -16.71 -4.07 -0.88
CA ALA A 152 -15.38 -3.63 -1.34
C ALA A 152 -15.14 -3.98 -2.82
N GLY A 153 -15.53 -5.19 -3.24
CA GLY A 153 -15.41 -5.62 -4.64
C GLY A 153 -16.23 -4.77 -5.64
N ASP A 154 -17.33 -4.16 -5.21
CA ASP A 154 -18.11 -3.28 -6.11
C ASP A 154 -17.46 -1.91 -6.23
N ILE A 155 -16.82 -1.42 -5.15
CA ILE A 155 -15.98 -0.22 -5.21
C ILE A 155 -14.83 -0.44 -6.20
N LEU A 156 -14.15 -1.59 -6.15
CA LEU A 156 -13.06 -1.89 -7.10
C LEU A 156 -13.54 -1.89 -8.56
N LYS A 157 -14.72 -2.45 -8.85
CA LYS A 157 -15.33 -2.39 -10.20
C LYS A 157 -15.62 -0.95 -10.62
N PHE A 158 -16.15 -0.13 -9.71
CA PHE A 158 -16.40 1.29 -9.96
C PHE A 158 -15.11 2.06 -10.27
N LEU A 159 -14.07 1.90 -9.43
CA LEU A 159 -12.77 2.54 -9.64
C LEU A 159 -12.12 2.11 -10.96
N LYS A 160 -12.20 0.81 -11.29
CA LYS A 160 -11.67 0.27 -12.55
C LYS A 160 -12.33 0.92 -13.76
N LYS A 161 -13.65 1.13 -13.72
CA LYS A 161 -14.39 1.81 -14.79
C LYS A 161 -14.04 3.29 -14.91
N LYS A 162 -13.66 3.94 -13.82
CA LYS A 162 -13.32 5.37 -13.76
C LYS A 162 -11.82 5.65 -13.83
N LYS A 163 -10.99 4.62 -13.97
CA LYS A 163 -9.54 4.72 -13.95
C LYS A 163 -9.02 5.59 -15.10
N PRO A 164 -8.35 6.73 -14.81
CA PRO A 164 -7.76 7.56 -15.84
C PRO A 164 -6.72 6.80 -16.66
N GLU A 165 -6.55 7.18 -17.93
CA GLU A 165 -5.62 6.51 -18.83
C GLU A 165 -4.17 6.61 -18.37
N ASP A 166 -3.76 7.69 -17.72
CA ASP A 166 -2.39 7.85 -17.20
C ASP A 166 -2.19 7.26 -15.78
N ALA A 167 -3.23 6.65 -15.20
CA ALA A 167 -3.20 6.13 -13.85
C ALA A 167 -2.34 4.85 -13.77
N PHE A 168 -1.30 4.90 -12.93
CA PHE A 168 -0.66 3.71 -12.40
C PHE A 168 -1.68 2.92 -11.57
N CYS A 169 -2.27 3.59 -10.57
CA CYS A 169 -3.39 3.06 -9.80
C CYS A 169 -4.40 4.14 -9.42
N VAL A 170 -5.59 3.70 -9.01
CA VAL A 170 -6.59 4.56 -8.34
C VAL A 170 -6.86 3.95 -6.97
N VAL A 171 -6.73 4.75 -5.92
CA VAL A 171 -7.03 4.36 -4.54
C VAL A 171 -8.35 5.00 -4.14
N GLY A 172 -9.37 4.18 -3.92
CA GLY A 172 -10.61 4.63 -3.31
C GLY A 172 -10.47 4.73 -1.80
N ILE A 173 -10.88 5.84 -1.21
CA ILE A 173 -10.90 6.04 0.25
C ILE A 173 -12.32 6.40 0.71
N THR A 174 -12.71 5.84 1.85
CA THR A 174 -14.03 6.01 2.45
C THR A 174 -13.93 5.84 3.97
N MET A 175 -14.77 6.55 4.72
CA MET A 175 -14.94 6.34 6.17
C MET A 175 -16.09 5.37 6.50
N ILE A 176 -16.78 4.88 5.46
CA ILE A 176 -17.82 3.86 5.59
C ILE A 176 -17.14 2.50 5.55
N ASP A 177 -17.55 1.64 6.47
CA ASP A 177 -16.98 0.32 6.67
C ASP A 177 -17.14 -0.57 5.42
N LEU A 178 -16.22 -1.51 5.23
CA LEU A 178 -16.12 -2.33 4.02
C LEU A 178 -16.30 -3.81 4.33
N TYR A 179 -16.95 -4.54 3.43
CA TYR A 179 -17.01 -6.00 3.50
C TYR A 179 -16.65 -6.64 2.16
N PRO A 180 -15.93 -7.78 2.14
CA PRO A 180 -15.45 -8.40 0.90
C PRO A 180 -16.41 -9.43 0.31
N ARG A 181 -17.25 -10.05 1.16
CA ARG A 181 -18.27 -11.05 0.81
C ARG A 181 -19.24 -11.22 1.99
N ASP A 182 -20.42 -11.77 1.74
CA ASP A 182 -21.50 -11.84 2.72
C ASP A 182 -21.12 -12.57 4.02
N SER A 183 -20.27 -13.60 3.92
CA SER A 183 -19.82 -14.40 5.08
C SER A 183 -18.72 -13.76 5.93
N TRP A 184 -18.22 -12.58 5.57
CA TRP A 184 -17.14 -11.90 6.31
C TRP A 184 -17.67 -10.73 7.13
N ASN A 185 -17.01 -10.41 8.25
CA ASN A 185 -17.42 -9.30 9.12
C ASN A 185 -17.07 -7.92 8.55
N PHE A 186 -15.78 -7.65 8.28
CA PHE A 186 -15.32 -6.42 7.63
C PHE A 186 -13.91 -6.59 7.07
N VAL A 187 -13.45 -5.62 6.28
CA VAL A 187 -12.04 -5.45 5.86
C VAL A 187 -11.65 -3.99 5.94
N PHE A 188 -10.38 -3.68 6.19
CA PHE A 188 -9.88 -2.31 6.10
C PHE A 188 -9.73 -1.81 4.66
N GLY A 189 -9.57 -2.74 3.72
CA GLY A 189 -9.41 -2.43 2.30
C GLY A 189 -9.32 -3.70 1.47
N GLN A 190 -9.37 -3.52 0.16
CA GLN A 190 -9.18 -4.59 -0.82
C GLN A 190 -8.48 -3.97 -2.03
N ALA A 191 -7.67 -4.76 -2.73
CA ALA A 191 -6.98 -4.32 -3.94
C ALA A 191 -6.99 -5.42 -5.01
N SER A 192 -6.89 -5.02 -6.27
CA SER A 192 -6.60 -5.88 -7.40
C SER A 192 -5.11 -5.77 -7.75
N LEU A 193 -4.42 -6.91 -7.64
CA LEU A 193 -2.98 -7.00 -7.93
C LEU A 193 -2.65 -6.74 -9.41
N THR A 194 -3.64 -6.80 -10.30
CA THR A 194 -3.44 -6.71 -11.75
C THR A 194 -4.11 -5.50 -12.39
N ASP A 195 -5.21 -5.00 -11.82
CA ASP A 195 -5.97 -3.89 -12.39
C ASP A 195 -5.51 -2.52 -11.89
N GLY A 196 -4.76 -2.48 -10.79
CA GLY A 196 -4.29 -1.24 -10.16
C GLY A 196 -5.46 -0.40 -9.66
N VAL A 197 -6.32 -1.03 -8.87
CA VAL A 197 -7.42 -0.45 -8.08
C VAL A 197 -7.52 -1.15 -6.75
#